data_AF-A0A2M7SJ59-F1
#
_entry.id   AF-A0A2M7SJ59-F1
#
_cell.length_a   1.000
_cell.length_b   1.000
_cell.length_c   1.000
_cell.angle_alpha   90.00
_cell.angle_beta   90.00
_cell.angle_gamma   90.00
#
_symmetry.space_group_name_H-M   'P 1'
#
loop_
_entity.id
_entity.type
_entity.pdbx_description
1 polymer ?
#
loop_
_entity_poly.entity_id
_entity_poly.type
_entity_poly.pdbx_seq_one_letter_code
_entity_poly.pdbx_strand_id
1 'polypeptide(L)'
;MKEIPILLYQNIGDYPEDMMEDGLLPRSFERQMGFLSENAYRVVSLNRALDHLAGRIELPPKSIAITIDGGYRDAFCNVLPVYLRHTTSMLHSLSCPAA
;
A
#
# COMPACT_ATOMS: atom_id res chain seq x y z
N MET A 1 -17.08 -19.02 -0.25
CA MET A 1 -16.45 -18.15 0.76
C MET A 1 -15.92 -16.94 0.00
N LYS A 2 -16.10 -15.70 0.49
CA LYS A 2 -15.54 -14.51 -0.17
C LYS A 2 -14.09 -14.33 0.28
N GLU A 3 -13.22 -13.95 -0.65
CA GLU A 3 -11.78 -13.81 -0.40
C GLU A 3 -11.25 -12.56 -1.07
N ILE A 4 -10.18 -11.98 -0.50
CA ILE A 4 -9.46 -10.87 -1.08
C ILE A 4 -7.98 -10.96 -0.66
N PRO A 5 -7.02 -10.82 -1.57
CA PRO A 5 -5.61 -10.73 -1.21
C PRO A 5 -5.33 -9.44 -0.44
N ILE A 6 -4.56 -9.56 0.65
CA ILE A 6 -4.05 -8.42 1.42
C ILE A 6 -2.53 -8.48 1.35
N LEU A 7 -1.92 -7.48 0.73
CA LEU A 7 -0.47 -7.33 0.65
C LEU A 7 0.02 -6.57 1.88
N LEU A 8 0.82 -7.23 2.70
CA LEU A 8 1.44 -6.63 3.87
C LEU A 8 2.86 -6.18 3.54
N TYR A 9 3.14 -4.91 3.79
CA TYR A 9 4.48 -4.34 3.81
C TYR A 9 4.85 -4.00 5.25
N GLN A 10 6.12 -4.11 5.62
CA GLN A 10 6.57 -3.74 6.97
C GLN A 10 7.36 -2.43 6.94
N ASN A 11 8.68 -2.50 6.78
CA ASN A 11 9.54 -1.32 6.68
C ASN A 11 9.72 -0.94 5.20
N ILE A 12 9.52 0.33 4.85
CA ILE A 12 9.79 0.83 3.49
C ILE A 12 10.73 2.01 3.62
N GLY A 13 11.99 1.83 3.28
CA GLY A 13 13.03 2.84 3.49
C GLY A 13 14.42 2.35 3.11
N ASP A 14 15.39 3.25 3.20
CA ASP A 14 16.82 2.96 3.01
C ASP A 14 17.45 2.79 4.40
N TYR A 15 17.38 1.56 4.91
CA TYR A 15 17.81 1.19 6.25
C TYR A 15 19.15 0.47 6.23
N PRO A 16 19.92 0.49 7.33
CA PRO A 16 21.05 -0.42 7.52
C PRO A 16 20.65 -1.89 7.28
N GLU A 17 21.58 -2.70 6.79
CA GLU A 17 21.33 -4.09 6.35
C GLU A 17 20.74 -4.97 7.48
N ASP A 18 21.14 -4.75 8.72
CA ASP A 18 20.64 -5.41 9.92
C ASP A 18 19.19 -5.02 10.29
N MET A 19 18.65 -3.94 9.70
CA MET A 19 17.25 -3.53 9.83
C MET A 19 16.43 -3.79 8.56
N MET A 20 17.03 -4.39 7.53
CA MET A 20 16.40 -4.68 6.23
C MET A 20 15.75 -6.07 6.15
N GLU A 21 15.84 -6.91 7.19
CA GLU A 21 15.37 -8.32 7.15
C GLU A 21 13.90 -8.43 6.68
N ASP A 22 13.04 -7.48 7.06
CA ASP A 22 11.65 -7.34 6.61
C ASP A 22 11.38 -6.02 5.85
N GLY A 23 12.43 -5.36 5.38
CA GLY A 23 12.37 -4.05 4.75
C GLY A 23 12.35 -4.08 3.22
N LEU A 24 11.77 -3.05 2.62
CA LEU A 24 11.71 -2.86 1.17
C LEU A 24 12.21 -1.47 0.77
N LEU A 25 13.13 -1.43 -0.19
CA LEU A 25 13.59 -0.13 -0.72
C LEU A 25 12.41 0.63 -1.38
N PRO A 26 12.33 1.97 -1.25
CA PRO A 26 11.26 2.76 -1.85
C PRO A 26 11.11 2.53 -3.37
N ARG A 27 12.24 2.44 -4.09
CA ARG A 27 12.25 2.12 -5.54
C ARG A 27 11.63 0.76 -5.87
N SER A 28 11.72 -0.20 -4.96
CA SER A 28 11.12 -1.53 -5.14
C SER A 28 9.63 -1.50 -4.89
N PHE A 29 9.18 -0.75 -3.88
CA PHE A 29 7.76 -0.47 -3.65
C PHE A 29 7.12 0.23 -4.87
N GLU A 30 7.77 1.26 -5.40
CA GLU A 30 7.28 1.99 -6.60
C GLU A 30 7.12 1.06 -7.81
N ARG A 31 8.11 0.21 -8.10
CA ARG A 31 7.99 -0.79 -9.18
C ARG A 31 6.80 -1.75 -8.97
N GLN A 32 6.56 -2.17 -7.73
CA GLN A 32 5.42 -3.05 -7.43
C GLN A 32 4.08 -2.32 -7.61
N MET A 33 3.97 -1.05 -7.19
CA MET A 33 2.76 -0.26 -7.42
C MET A 33 2.52 -0.01 -8.92
N GLY A 34 3.59 0.25 -9.68
CA GLY A 34 3.53 0.34 -11.14
C GLY A 34 3.00 -0.96 -11.77
N PHE A 35 3.55 -2.11 -11.39
CA PHE A 35 3.08 -3.41 -11.85
C PHE A 35 1.59 -3.64 -11.57
N LEU A 36 1.12 -3.33 -10.35
CA LEU A 36 -0.29 -3.47 -9.99
C LEU A 36 -1.19 -2.61 -10.88
N SER A 37 -0.80 -1.36 -11.09
CA SER A 37 -1.52 -0.43 -11.96
C SER A 37 -1.57 -0.92 -13.42
N GLU A 38 -0.42 -1.27 -13.99
CA GLU A 38 -0.30 -1.74 -15.37
C GLU A 38 -1.09 -3.03 -15.64
N ASN A 39 -1.23 -3.88 -14.61
CA ASN A 39 -1.94 -5.15 -14.71
C ASN A 39 -3.41 -5.09 -14.26
N ALA A 40 -3.96 -3.88 -14.13
CA ALA A 40 -5.36 -3.60 -13.78
C ALA A 40 -5.81 -4.16 -12.42
N TYR A 41 -4.89 -4.21 -11.45
CA TYR A 41 -5.28 -4.41 -10.06
C TYR A 41 -5.95 -3.17 -9.50
N ARG A 42 -6.89 -3.36 -8.56
CA ARG A 42 -7.62 -2.29 -7.90
C ARG A 42 -7.34 -2.35 -6.41
N VAL A 43 -6.58 -1.37 -5.93
CA VAL A 43 -6.36 -1.22 -4.49
C VAL A 43 -7.64 -0.68 -3.87
N VAL A 44 -8.21 -1.41 -2.92
CA VAL A 44 -9.40 -1.01 -2.15
C VAL A 44 -9.02 -0.70 -0.71
N SER A 45 -9.84 0.11 -0.04
CA SER A 45 -9.67 0.34 1.39
C SER A 45 -9.99 -0.91 2.21
N LEU A 46 -9.38 -1.04 3.38
CA LEU A 46 -9.67 -2.13 4.31
C LEU A 46 -11.16 -2.20 4.69
N ASN A 47 -11.85 -1.07 4.84
CA ASN A 47 -13.30 -1.08 5.11
C ASN A 47 -14.09 -1.78 3.99
N ARG A 48 -13.74 -1.53 2.72
CA ARG A 48 -14.36 -2.23 1.60
C ARG A 48 -13.98 -3.71 1.55
N ALA A 49 -12.75 -4.05 1.89
CA ALA A 49 -12.32 -5.44 2.02
C ALA A 49 -13.14 -6.17 3.10
N LEU A 50 -13.34 -5.55 4.27
CA LEU A 50 -14.16 -6.10 5.36
C LEU A 50 -15.62 -6.24 4.96
N ASP A 51 -16.22 -5.22 4.32
CA ASP A 51 -17.59 -5.32 3.83
C ASP A 51 -17.75 -6.42 2.77
N HIS A 52 -16.72 -6.64 1.93
CA HIS A 52 -16.71 -7.76 0.99
C HIS A 52 -16.65 -9.10 1.70
N LEU A 53 -15.69 -9.29 2.62
CA LEU A 53 -15.55 -10.52 3.41
C LEU A 53 -16.81 -10.84 4.22
N ALA A 54 -17.50 -9.81 4.72
CA ALA A 54 -18.78 -9.93 5.42
C ALA A 54 -19.99 -10.19 4.51
N GLY A 55 -19.79 -10.29 3.19
CA GLY A 55 -20.86 -10.54 2.23
C GLY A 55 -21.68 -9.33 1.82
N ARG A 56 -21.41 -8.14 2.37
CA ARG A 56 -22.23 -6.93 2.20
C ARG A 56 -22.07 -6.28 0.82
N ILE A 57 -20.89 -6.41 0.22
CA ILE A 57 -20.61 -5.88 -1.13
C ILE A 57 -19.91 -6.93 -2.01
N GLU A 58 -20.00 -6.72 -3.32
CA GLU A 58 -19.09 -7.34 -4.29
C GLU A 58 -17.99 -6.35 -4.66
N LEU A 59 -16.78 -6.89 -4.90
CA LEU A 59 -15.66 -6.12 -5.40
C LEU A 59 -15.39 -6.47 -6.86
N PRO A 60 -14.90 -5.52 -7.68
CA PRO A 60 -14.49 -5.84 -9.04
C PRO A 60 -13.38 -6.90 -9.05
N PRO A 61 -13.22 -7.65 -10.16
CA PRO A 61 -12.08 -8.54 -10.33
C PRO A 61 -10.75 -7.81 -10.13
N LYS A 62 -9.75 -8.55 -9.64
CA LYS A 62 -8.40 -8.05 -9.29
C LYS A 62 -8.38 -6.98 -8.19
N SER A 63 -9.36 -7.00 -7.29
CA SER A 63 -9.31 -6.16 -6.08
C SER A 63 -8.31 -6.72 -5.08
N ILE A 64 -7.51 -5.84 -4.48
CA ILE A 64 -6.54 -6.15 -3.43
C ILE A 64 -6.60 -5.07 -2.34
N ALA A 65 -6.22 -5.41 -1.12
CA ALA A 65 -5.92 -4.42 -0.09
C ALA A 65 -4.41 -4.38 0.17
N ILE A 66 -3.91 -3.22 0.62
CA ILE A 66 -2.51 -3.04 1.00
C ILE A 66 -2.48 -2.53 2.44
N THR A 67 -1.63 -3.13 3.27
CA THR A 67 -1.35 -2.69 4.64
C THR A 67 0.14 -2.45 4.80
N ILE A 68 0.50 -1.49 5.63
CA ILE A 68 1.90 -1.12 5.92
C ILE A 68 2.08 -1.06 7.43
N ASP A 69 2.85 -1.99 7.96
CA ASP A 69 3.13 -2.16 9.38
C ASP A 69 4.58 -1.78 9.66
N GLY A 70 4.93 -0.50 9.79
CA GLY A 70 6.33 -0.08 10.02
C GLY A 70 6.48 1.20 10.84
N GLY A 71 5.36 1.73 11.35
CA GLY A 71 5.33 3.03 12.01
C GLY A 71 5.10 4.21 11.06
N TYR A 72 4.84 5.37 11.66
CA TYR A 72 4.33 6.57 10.97
C TYR A 72 5.31 7.16 9.94
N ARG A 73 6.62 6.98 10.12
CA ARG A 73 7.64 7.61 9.27
C ARG A 73 7.68 7.00 7.87
N ASP A 74 7.66 5.68 7.78
CA ASP A 74 7.74 4.92 6.53
C ASP A 74 6.50 5.15 5.66
N ALA A 75 5.33 5.07 6.29
CA ALA A 75 4.05 5.31 5.66
C ALA A 75 3.97 6.72 5.05
N PHE A 76 4.49 7.74 5.75
CA PHE A 76 4.32 9.14 5.35
C PHE A 76 5.42 9.64 4.41
N CYS A 77 6.67 9.20 4.61
CA CYS A 77 7.81 9.71 3.87
C CYS A 77 8.13 8.91 2.59
N ASN A 78 7.83 7.60 2.58
CA ASN A 78 8.23 6.72 1.48
C ASN A 78 7.02 6.17 0.71
N VAL A 79 5.95 5.80 1.41
CA VAL A 79 4.76 5.21 0.76
C VAL A 79 3.84 6.30 0.19
N LEU A 80 3.50 7.32 0.98
CA LEU A 80 2.53 8.34 0.59
C LEU A 80 2.87 9.03 -0.74
N PRO A 81 4.13 9.42 -1.05
CA PRO A 81 4.46 10.03 -2.34
C PRO A 81 4.29 9.08 -3.53
N VAL A 82 4.54 7.78 -3.35
CA VAL A 82 4.34 6.76 -4.39
C VAL A 82 2.84 6.50 -4.58
N TYR A 83 2.10 6.37 -3.48
CA TYR A 83 0.66 6.16 -3.51
C TYR A 83 -0.08 7.28 -4.26
N LEU A 84 0.30 8.54 -4.04
CA LEU A 84 -0.27 9.72 -4.71
C LEU A 84 0.02 9.77 -6.21
N ARG A 85 1.13 9.19 -6.68
CA ARG A 85 1.49 9.16 -8.11
C ARG A 85 0.67 8.13 -8.90
N HIS A 86 0.25 7.05 -8.25
CA HIS A 86 -0.40 5.92 -8.92
C HIS A 86 -1.89 5.77 -8.61
N THR A 87 -2.41 6.49 -7.60
CA THR A 87 -3.82 6.41 -7.19
C THR A 87 -4.49 7.78 -7.31
N THR A 88 -5.31 7.99 -8.34
CA THR A 88 -5.91 9.29 -8.72
C THR A 88 -7.01 9.81 -7.79
N SER A 89 -7.14 9.31 -6.56
CA SER A 89 -8.19 9.78 -5.64
C SER A 89 -7.81 9.55 -4.18
N MET A 90 -7.08 10.48 -3.56
CA MET A 90 -7.35 11.04 -2.22
C MET A 90 -6.14 11.83 -1.67
N LEU A 91 -6.46 13.03 -1.17
CA LEU A 91 -5.70 13.96 -0.34
C LEU A 91 -4.59 14.85 -0.96
N HIS A 92 -4.86 16.16 -0.86
CA HIS A 92 -3.90 17.25 -1.00
C HIS A 92 -3.12 17.46 0.31
N SER A 93 -1.81 17.69 0.16
CA SER A 93 -0.82 18.23 1.11
C SER A 93 -0.60 17.47 2.42
N LEU A 94 0.37 16.56 2.40
CA LEU A 94 1.00 16.01 3.60
C LEU A 94 2.51 15.89 3.29
N SER A 95 3.34 16.66 3.99
CA SER A 95 4.80 16.69 3.85
C SER A 95 5.49 15.93 4.98
N CYS A 96 6.39 15.01 4.64
CA CYS A 96 7.23 14.26 5.60
C CYS A 96 7.86 15.22 6.63
N PRO A 97 7.55 15.09 7.94
CA PRO A 97 8.21 15.90 8.95
C PRO A 97 9.68 15.50 9.03
N ALA A 98 10.57 16.50 8.99
CA ALA A 98 11.98 16.28 9.31
C ALA A 98 12.11 15.76 10.74
N ALA A 99 13.02 14.81 10.96
CA ALA A 99 13.38 14.33 12.29
C ALA A 99 13.98 15.48 13.13
#